data_AF-A0A4R6Q985-F1
#
_entry.id   AF-A0A4R6Q985-F1
#
_cell.length_a   1.000
_cell.length_b   1.000
_cell.length_c   1.000
_cell.angle_alpha   90.00
_cell.angle_beta   90.00
_cell.angle_gamma   90.00
#
_symmetry.space_group_name_H-M   'P 1'
#
loop_
_entity.id
_entity.type
_entity.pdbx_description
1 polymer ?
#
loop_
_entity_poly.entity_id
_entity_poly.type
_entity_poly.pdbx_seq_one_letter_code
_entity_poly.pdbx_strand_id
1 'polypeptide(L)'
;MLKLDNLSYSEKGKKLTFGYSYDTSLAKYFNKKELYYVYYQEDISSIPNSINTIPFLASVMPIAWFVGFDVYVDELDETFYNSLHELKKEFAIHFPQIKNDTKLHVKKLVANTFDKDNYGLLFSGGLDAFESLTRNIEKKPFLISIHGADIEIKDEKRWNDFKTFNLEEEIIEEERVCYVESNLRTFYTYEVDLLVGLGWWGKIQHGMALLSLIAPLSYIHGITTTLIASSNTGEVNFGWGSTSETDEKVKWANQKVIHDGFHLRRTEKIENIVAFAKKTGYRVKLRVCYSELREGYNCSRCPKCQRTMLGFILEGQNPNDYGFEVSNDFYKLILKNFDKNAVMSVGVKYEWQCLQDKAKVISKPYIIKDENSELEYFNTFVNLNLDEIVNKNQEKVQKQNELKFKIINKFPKLFQLYLDLRRKL
;
A
#
# COMPACT_ATOMS: atom_id res chain seq x y z
N MET A 1 16.85 -21.65 12.74
CA MET A 1 17.32 -20.26 12.79
C MET A 1 17.46 -19.70 11.38
N LEU A 2 17.43 -18.38 11.28
CA LEU A 2 17.86 -17.61 10.11
C LEU A 2 18.96 -16.63 10.55
N LYS A 3 20.01 -16.48 9.76
CA LYS A 3 21.12 -15.56 10.05
C LYS A 3 21.38 -14.68 8.83
N LEU A 4 21.43 -13.36 9.05
CA LEU A 4 21.99 -12.42 8.08
C LEU A 4 23.51 -12.52 8.13
N ASP A 5 24.11 -13.03 7.06
CA ASP A 5 25.54 -13.30 6.98
C ASP A 5 26.33 -12.08 6.49
N ASN A 6 25.79 -11.34 5.51
CA ASN A 6 26.41 -10.12 5.02
C ASN A 6 25.43 -9.16 4.32
N LEU A 7 25.87 -7.90 4.22
CA LEU A 7 25.29 -6.88 3.36
C LEU A 7 26.20 -6.72 2.14
N SER A 8 25.68 -7.02 0.95
CA SER A 8 26.45 -6.93 -0.30
C SER A 8 25.97 -5.76 -1.14
N TYR A 9 26.89 -4.88 -1.51
CA TYR A 9 26.59 -3.69 -2.31
C TYR A 9 27.04 -3.88 -3.75
N SER A 10 26.20 -3.51 -4.71
CA SER A 10 26.53 -3.49 -6.14
C SER A 10 26.00 -2.22 -6.81
N GLU A 11 26.25 -2.08 -8.12
CA GLU A 11 25.78 -0.93 -8.92
C GLU A 11 26.21 0.42 -8.34
N LYS A 12 27.50 0.54 -8.02
CA LYS A 12 28.08 1.73 -7.36
C LYS A 12 27.41 2.05 -6.02
N GLY A 13 27.14 1.00 -5.24
CA GLY A 13 26.56 1.11 -3.90
C GLY A 13 25.07 1.39 -3.85
N LYS A 14 24.39 1.47 -5.00
CA LYS A 14 22.95 1.71 -5.10
C LYS A 14 22.08 0.51 -4.77
N LYS A 15 22.61 -0.70 -5.00
CA LYS A 15 21.90 -1.95 -4.76
C LYS A 15 22.44 -2.64 -3.51
N LEU A 16 21.55 -2.89 -2.55
CA LEU A 16 21.79 -3.69 -1.36
C LEU A 16 21.17 -5.07 -1.54
N THR A 17 21.99 -6.12 -1.47
CA THR A 17 21.54 -7.51 -1.43
C THR A 17 21.84 -8.11 -0.07
N PHE A 18 20.84 -8.74 0.55
CA PHE A 18 20.96 -9.39 1.84
C PHE A 18 21.39 -10.85 1.64
N GLY A 19 22.61 -11.19 2.04
CA GLY A 19 23.06 -12.58 2.08
C GLY A 19 22.69 -13.19 3.42
N TYR A 20 21.85 -14.22 3.41
CA TYR A 20 21.37 -14.88 4.62
C TYR A 20 21.29 -16.39 4.44
N SER A 21 21.49 -17.10 5.55
CA SER A 21 21.37 -18.55 5.66
C SER A 21 20.24 -18.92 6.61
N TYR A 22 19.65 -20.10 6.42
CA TYR A 22 18.56 -20.59 7.24
C TYR A 22 18.56 -22.11 7.31
N ASP A 23 17.96 -22.66 8.37
CA ASP A 23 17.78 -24.11 8.51
C ASP A 23 16.94 -24.68 7.37
N THR A 24 17.24 -25.91 6.96
CA THR A 24 16.53 -26.61 5.86
C THR A 24 15.02 -26.66 6.06
N SER A 25 14.53 -26.71 7.31
CA SER A 25 13.09 -26.68 7.63
C SER A 25 12.38 -25.38 7.21
N LEU A 26 13.12 -24.27 7.10
CA LEU A 26 12.60 -22.96 6.68
C LEU A 26 12.61 -22.77 5.17
N ALA A 27 13.28 -23.65 4.42
CA ALA A 27 13.53 -23.49 2.99
C ALA A 27 12.30 -23.37 2.11
N LYS A 28 11.12 -23.79 2.59
CA LYS A 28 9.85 -23.64 1.87
C LYS A 28 9.31 -22.20 1.88
N TYR A 29 9.69 -21.37 2.85
CA TYR A 29 9.19 -19.99 3.00
C TYR A 29 9.99 -18.96 2.21
N PHE A 30 11.25 -19.26 1.88
CA PHE A 30 12.15 -18.33 1.20
C PHE A 30 12.40 -18.75 -0.25
N ASN A 31 12.50 -17.76 -1.14
CA ASN A 31 12.81 -17.99 -2.53
C ASN A 31 14.29 -18.39 -2.68
N LYS A 32 14.54 -19.55 -3.31
CA LYS A 32 15.90 -20.07 -3.51
C LYS A 32 16.64 -19.43 -4.69
N LYS A 33 15.92 -18.77 -5.59
CA LYS A 33 16.48 -18.23 -6.85
C LYS A 33 16.94 -16.79 -6.73
N GLU A 34 16.30 -16.03 -5.84
CA GLU A 34 16.50 -14.59 -5.71
C GLU A 34 16.59 -14.25 -4.23
N LEU A 35 17.71 -13.67 -3.82
CA LEU A 35 17.89 -13.11 -2.49
C LEU A 35 17.07 -11.82 -2.36
N TYR A 36 16.73 -11.46 -1.12
CA TYR A 36 16.12 -10.17 -0.85
C TYR A 36 17.09 -9.03 -1.19
N TYR A 37 16.60 -8.01 -1.89
CA TYR A 37 17.37 -6.81 -2.23
C TYR A 37 16.53 -5.53 -2.19
N VAL A 38 17.23 -4.41 -2.10
CA VAL A 38 16.71 -3.07 -2.30
C VAL A 38 17.66 -2.29 -3.20
N TYR A 39 17.13 -1.52 -4.13
CA TYR A 39 17.86 -0.64 -5.03
C TYR A 39 17.37 0.80 -4.84
N TYR A 40 18.31 1.71 -4.65
CA TYR A 40 18.09 3.15 -4.45
C TYR A 40 18.65 3.95 -5.63
N GLN A 41 18.22 5.21 -5.79
CA GLN A 41 18.80 6.10 -6.80
C GLN A 41 20.19 6.63 -6.42
N GLU A 42 20.58 6.48 -5.14
CA GLU A 42 21.79 7.01 -4.54
C GLU A 42 22.64 5.90 -3.90
N ASP A 43 23.93 6.17 -3.71
CA ASP A 43 24.86 5.24 -3.07
C ASP A 43 24.57 5.18 -1.56
N ILE A 44 24.19 3.99 -1.08
CA ILE A 44 23.88 3.73 0.32
C ILE A 44 24.99 2.92 1.04
N SER A 45 26.10 2.63 0.36
CA SER A 45 27.18 1.77 0.88
C SER A 45 27.98 2.40 2.02
N SER A 46 27.91 3.73 2.16
CA SER A 46 28.51 4.48 3.26
C SER A 46 27.63 4.61 4.51
N ILE A 47 26.35 4.20 4.41
CA ILE A 47 25.39 4.27 5.52
C ILE A 47 25.73 3.20 6.56
N PRO A 48 25.56 3.46 7.87
CA PRO A 48 25.75 2.46 8.91
C PRO A 48 24.99 1.16 8.65
N ASN A 49 25.67 0.02 8.84
CA ASN A 49 25.05 -1.30 8.69
C ASN A 49 23.84 -1.49 9.63
N SER A 50 23.87 -0.84 10.80
CA SER A 50 22.76 -0.79 11.76
C SER A 50 21.45 -0.22 11.16
N ILE A 51 21.56 0.70 10.19
CA ILE A 51 20.43 1.26 9.43
C ILE A 51 20.12 0.39 8.21
N ASN A 52 21.14 0.00 7.43
CA ASN A 52 20.94 -0.81 6.22
C ASN A 52 20.36 -2.22 6.50
N THR A 53 20.42 -2.70 7.74
CA THR A 53 19.80 -3.96 8.17
C THR A 53 18.28 -3.85 8.38
N ILE A 54 17.73 -2.64 8.56
CA ILE A 54 16.31 -2.41 8.88
C ILE A 54 15.35 -3.00 7.84
N PRO A 55 15.53 -2.78 6.51
CA PRO A 55 14.65 -3.37 5.50
C PRO A 55 14.54 -4.90 5.59
N PHE A 56 15.67 -5.58 5.83
CA PHE A 56 15.73 -7.03 5.98
C PHE A 56 14.88 -7.50 7.15
N LEU A 57 15.11 -6.94 8.33
CA LEU A 57 14.39 -7.35 9.54
C LEU A 57 12.91 -6.99 9.47
N ALA A 58 12.54 -5.87 8.86
CA ALA A 58 11.15 -5.50 8.70
C ALA A 58 10.35 -6.50 7.86
N SER A 59 10.99 -7.15 6.90
CA SER A 59 10.34 -8.17 6.08
C SER A 59 10.46 -9.59 6.67
N VAL A 60 11.53 -9.90 7.39
CA VAL A 60 11.80 -11.25 7.92
C VAL A 60 11.20 -11.48 9.32
N MET A 61 11.21 -10.48 10.20
CA MET A 61 10.72 -10.65 11.58
C MET A 61 9.24 -11.04 11.65
N PRO A 62 8.32 -10.47 10.84
CA PRO A 62 6.96 -10.98 10.79
C PRO A 62 6.89 -12.46 10.41
N ILE A 63 7.66 -12.91 9.42
CA ILE A 63 7.72 -14.34 9.05
C ILE A 63 8.23 -15.18 10.23
N ALA A 64 9.27 -14.71 10.91
CA ALA A 64 9.83 -15.35 12.10
C ALA A 64 8.79 -15.51 13.21
N TRP A 65 8.02 -14.47 13.49
CA TRP A 65 6.96 -14.47 14.50
C TRP A 65 5.87 -15.50 14.20
N PHE A 66 5.47 -15.69 12.96
CA PHE A 66 4.42 -16.65 12.61
C PHE A 66 4.93 -18.09 12.52
N VAL A 67 6.14 -18.29 12.02
CA VAL A 67 6.70 -19.64 11.82
C VAL A 67 7.34 -20.18 13.09
N GLY A 68 7.92 -19.33 13.94
CA GLY A 68 8.60 -19.75 15.17
C GLY A 68 10.09 -20.04 14.96
N PHE A 69 10.85 -19.07 14.44
CA PHE A 69 12.31 -19.19 14.37
C PHE A 69 13.05 -17.95 14.86
N ASP A 70 14.28 -18.15 15.34
CA ASP A 70 15.18 -17.08 15.76
C ASP A 70 15.92 -16.47 14.57
N VAL A 71 16.17 -15.16 14.67
CA VAL A 71 16.89 -14.36 13.67
C VAL A 71 18.17 -13.80 14.28
N TYR A 72 19.28 -13.86 13.54
CA TYR A 72 20.59 -13.38 13.96
C TYR A 72 21.10 -12.30 13.01
N VAL A 73 21.53 -11.17 13.56
CA VAL A 73 22.16 -10.06 12.81
C VAL A 73 23.37 -9.52 13.56
N ASP A 74 24.30 -8.91 12.83
CA ASP A 74 25.54 -8.38 13.42
C ASP A 74 25.32 -7.01 14.07
N GLU A 75 24.77 -6.04 13.32
CA GLU A 75 24.49 -4.70 13.83
C GLU A 75 23.04 -4.31 13.59
N LEU A 76 22.44 -3.60 14.55
CA LEU A 76 21.10 -3.03 14.40
C LEU A 76 20.97 -1.70 15.13
N ASP A 77 20.15 -0.82 14.57
CA ASP A 77 19.72 0.40 15.25
C ASP A 77 18.97 0.07 16.57
N GLU A 78 19.37 0.73 17.65
CA GLU A 78 18.80 0.49 18.98
C GLU A 78 17.31 0.85 19.05
N THR A 79 16.89 1.95 18.42
CA THR A 79 15.48 2.35 18.36
C THR A 79 14.65 1.33 17.58
N PHE A 80 15.17 0.84 16.45
CA PHE A 80 14.47 -0.18 15.66
C PHE A 80 14.40 -1.55 16.37
N TYR A 81 15.44 -1.92 17.12
CA TYR A 81 15.38 -3.11 17.97
C TYR A 81 14.21 -3.05 18.96
N ASN A 82 14.03 -1.91 19.63
CA ASN A 82 12.91 -1.69 20.55
C ASN A 82 11.56 -1.61 19.82
N SER A 83 11.53 -0.97 18.63
CA SER A 83 10.37 -0.91 17.75
C SER A 83 9.83 -2.31 17.41
N LEU A 84 10.70 -3.27 17.09
CA LEU A 84 10.31 -4.65 16.78
C LEU A 84 9.62 -5.36 17.94
N HIS A 85 10.03 -5.10 19.19
CA HIS A 85 9.36 -5.67 20.37
C HIS A 85 7.94 -5.15 20.53
N GLU A 86 7.75 -3.85 20.36
CA GLU A 86 6.43 -3.22 20.45
C GLU A 86 5.52 -3.63 19.29
N LEU A 87 6.07 -3.73 18.07
CA LEU A 87 5.34 -4.23 16.90
C LEU A 87 4.89 -5.68 17.10
N LYS A 88 5.75 -6.56 17.60
CA LYS A 88 5.38 -7.96 17.88
C LYS A 88 4.21 -8.05 18.87
N LYS A 89 4.22 -7.23 19.93
CA LYS A 89 3.13 -7.16 20.91
C LYS A 89 1.83 -6.72 20.25
N GLU A 90 1.87 -5.67 19.43
CA GLU A 90 0.69 -5.16 18.72
C GLU A 90 0.10 -6.21 17.77
N PHE A 91 0.94 -6.81 16.92
CA PHE A 91 0.48 -7.86 16.02
C PHE A 91 -0.10 -9.06 16.77
N ALA A 92 0.43 -9.42 17.95
CA ALA A 92 -0.08 -10.52 18.76
C ALA A 92 -1.49 -10.28 19.32
N ILE A 93 -1.95 -9.02 19.41
CA ILE A 93 -3.34 -8.69 19.79
C ILE A 93 -4.32 -9.20 18.73
N HIS A 94 -3.96 -9.04 17.45
CA HIS A 94 -4.84 -9.39 16.32
C HIS A 94 -4.57 -10.78 15.73
N PHE A 95 -3.37 -11.33 15.94
CA PHE A 95 -2.90 -12.58 15.35
C PHE A 95 -2.38 -13.54 16.44
N PRO A 96 -3.29 -14.25 17.14
CA PRO A 96 -2.94 -15.14 18.27
C PRO A 96 -2.03 -16.32 17.88
N GLN A 97 -1.87 -16.60 16.59
CA GLN A 97 -0.95 -17.61 16.06
C GLN A 97 0.54 -17.23 16.16
N ILE A 98 0.85 -15.94 16.43
CA ILE A 98 2.21 -15.46 16.62
C ILE A 98 2.91 -16.20 17.78
N LYS A 99 4.15 -16.59 17.55
CA LYS A 99 5.00 -17.34 18.47
C LYS A 99 5.77 -16.38 19.38
N ASN A 100 5.47 -16.46 20.68
CA ASN A 100 6.06 -15.59 21.69
C ASN A 100 7.54 -15.88 21.95
N ASP A 101 8.00 -17.10 21.74
CA ASP A 101 9.36 -17.58 22.02
C ASP A 101 10.41 -17.20 20.97
N THR A 102 10.01 -16.59 19.86
CA THR A 102 10.93 -16.12 18.80
C THR A 102 11.83 -14.98 19.30
N LYS A 103 13.14 -15.11 19.07
CA LYS A 103 14.16 -14.13 19.49
C LYS A 103 14.90 -13.52 18.31
N LEU A 104 15.19 -12.22 18.44
CA LEU A 104 16.15 -11.51 17.61
C LEU A 104 17.46 -11.37 18.40
N HIS A 105 18.51 -11.98 17.86
CA HIS A 105 19.87 -11.93 18.41
C HIS A 105 20.67 -10.89 17.62
N VAL A 106 21.10 -9.82 18.30
CA VAL A 106 21.90 -8.74 17.73
C VAL A 106 23.26 -8.73 18.41
N LYS A 107 24.37 -8.78 17.66
CA LYS A 107 25.71 -8.72 18.27
C LYS A 107 26.04 -7.33 18.81
N LYS A 108 25.61 -6.27 18.12
CA LYS A 108 25.86 -4.88 18.50
C LYS A 108 24.67 -3.99 18.19
N LEU A 109 24.13 -3.34 19.22
CA LEU A 109 23.17 -2.25 19.06
C LEU A 109 23.91 -0.94 18.85
N VAL A 110 23.40 -0.10 17.95
CA VAL A 110 23.97 1.20 17.60
C VAL A 110 22.89 2.27 17.78
N ALA A 111 23.18 3.29 18.58
CA ALA A 111 22.33 4.48 18.67
C ALA A 111 22.64 5.41 17.49
N ASN A 112 21.72 5.50 16.54
CA ASN A 112 21.82 6.46 15.44
C ASN A 112 20.98 7.71 15.71
N THR A 113 21.35 8.84 15.11
CA THR A 113 20.57 10.08 15.12
C THR A 113 20.78 10.81 13.80
N PHE A 114 19.78 11.59 13.38
CA PHE A 114 19.85 12.46 12.22
C PHE A 114 19.80 13.92 12.67
N ASP A 115 20.59 14.77 12.02
CA ASP A 115 20.77 16.18 12.42
C ASP A 115 19.81 17.15 11.71
N LYS A 116 18.96 16.66 10.81
CA LYS A 116 17.95 17.45 10.09
C LYS A 116 16.56 17.02 10.51
N ASP A 117 15.54 17.81 10.15
CA ASP A 117 14.12 17.55 10.46
C ASP A 117 13.25 17.51 9.21
N ASN A 118 13.69 16.78 8.17
CA ASN A 118 12.94 16.68 6.92
C ASN A 118 11.77 15.70 7.04
N TYR A 119 10.79 15.91 6.15
CA TYR A 119 9.62 15.03 6.03
C TYR A 119 9.78 14.08 4.84
N GLY A 120 9.26 12.87 4.97
CA GLY A 120 9.06 11.93 3.87
C GLY A 120 7.58 11.54 3.78
N LEU A 121 7.09 11.22 2.60
CA LEU A 121 5.74 10.72 2.36
C LEU A 121 5.81 9.51 1.44
N LEU A 122 5.28 8.38 1.88
CA LEU A 122 5.04 7.24 0.97
C LEU A 122 4.00 7.65 -0.06
N PHE A 123 4.41 7.71 -1.33
CA PHE A 123 3.64 8.35 -2.39
C PHE A 123 3.34 7.37 -3.54
N SER A 124 2.05 7.19 -3.83
CA SER A 124 1.56 6.27 -4.87
C SER A 124 0.81 6.97 -6.00
N GLY A 125 0.61 8.28 -5.89
CA GLY A 125 -0.24 9.08 -6.81
C GLY A 125 -1.75 8.82 -6.65
N GLY A 126 -2.17 8.01 -5.68
CA GLY A 126 -3.58 7.77 -5.39
C GLY A 126 -4.26 8.90 -4.60
N LEU A 127 -5.56 8.76 -4.34
CA LEU A 127 -6.34 9.70 -3.55
C LEU A 127 -5.71 9.95 -2.18
N ASP A 128 -5.40 8.89 -1.43
CA ASP A 128 -4.87 9.01 -0.07
C ASP A 128 -3.49 9.70 -0.06
N ALA A 129 -2.64 9.39 -1.04
CA ALA A 129 -1.31 10.00 -1.16
C ALA A 129 -1.38 11.49 -1.52
N PHE A 130 -2.22 11.88 -2.48
CA PHE A 130 -2.42 13.30 -2.82
C PHE A 130 -3.11 14.08 -1.71
N GLU A 131 -4.03 13.43 -1.00
CA GLU A 131 -4.70 14.05 0.14
C GLU A 131 -3.68 14.39 1.23
N SER A 132 -2.83 13.43 1.60
CA SER A 132 -1.74 13.66 2.55
C SER A 132 -0.77 14.73 2.05
N LEU A 133 -0.37 14.68 0.77
CA LEU A 133 0.52 15.68 0.17
C LEU A 133 -0.07 17.09 0.24
N THR A 134 -1.31 17.28 -0.22
CA THR A 134 -1.93 18.62 -0.30
C THR A 134 -2.16 19.23 1.08
N ARG A 135 -2.45 18.43 2.12
CA ARG A 135 -2.49 18.93 3.51
C ARG A 135 -1.11 19.30 4.07
N ASN A 136 -0.05 18.62 3.62
CA ASN A 136 1.30 18.76 4.14
C ASN A 136 2.27 19.43 3.16
N ILE A 137 1.78 20.11 2.12
CA ILE A 137 2.60 20.61 1.01
C ILE A 137 3.70 21.58 1.47
N GLU A 138 3.39 22.42 2.46
CA GLU A 138 4.33 23.38 3.06
C GLU A 138 5.51 22.70 3.78
N LYS A 139 5.39 21.42 4.14
CA LYS A 139 6.48 20.63 4.73
C LYS A 139 7.51 20.18 3.69
N LYS A 140 7.19 20.31 2.40
CA LYS A 140 8.03 19.88 1.26
C LYS A 140 8.57 18.44 1.45
N PRO A 141 7.69 17.45 1.67
CA PRO A 141 8.13 16.10 1.97
C PRO A 141 8.87 15.49 0.77
N PHE A 142 9.88 14.66 1.04
CA PHE A 142 10.40 13.73 0.04
C PHE A 142 9.32 12.72 -0.32
N LEU A 143 8.91 12.69 -1.58
CA LEU A 143 7.90 11.75 -2.10
C LEU A 143 8.58 10.43 -2.46
N ILE A 144 8.32 9.39 -1.69
CA ILE A 144 9.01 8.12 -1.79
C ILE A 144 8.07 7.08 -2.39
N SER A 145 8.42 6.56 -3.56
CA SER A 145 7.63 5.55 -4.27
C SER A 145 8.40 4.26 -4.47
N ILE A 146 7.72 3.13 -4.31
CA ILE A 146 8.35 1.80 -4.24
C ILE A 146 7.93 0.92 -5.43
N HIS A 147 8.89 0.58 -6.29
CA HIS A 147 8.77 -0.42 -7.35
C HIS A 147 8.95 -1.83 -6.78
N GLY A 148 8.09 -2.77 -7.17
CA GLY A 148 8.01 -4.10 -6.56
C GLY A 148 7.00 -4.23 -5.43
N ALA A 149 6.44 -3.11 -4.96
CA ALA A 149 5.23 -3.07 -4.15
C ALA A 149 4.00 -3.22 -5.06
N ASP A 150 3.32 -2.14 -5.47
CA ASP A 150 2.08 -2.26 -6.26
C ASP A 150 2.30 -2.59 -7.73
N ILE A 151 3.43 -2.15 -8.30
CA ILE A 151 3.83 -2.44 -9.69
C ILE A 151 4.93 -3.51 -9.63
N GLU A 152 4.75 -4.61 -10.36
CA GLU A 152 5.77 -5.67 -10.43
C GLU A 152 7.07 -5.12 -11.02
N ILE A 153 8.22 -5.62 -10.53
CA ILE A 153 9.55 -5.16 -10.96
C ILE A 153 9.73 -5.30 -12.48
N LYS A 154 9.20 -6.40 -13.05
CA LYS A 154 9.28 -6.68 -14.49
C LYS A 154 8.37 -5.79 -15.35
N ASP A 155 7.42 -5.09 -14.74
CA ASP A 155 6.51 -4.18 -15.43
C ASP A 155 7.13 -2.77 -15.53
N GLU A 156 8.27 -2.69 -16.22
CA GLU A 156 9.04 -1.46 -16.41
C GLU A 156 8.22 -0.39 -17.14
N LYS A 157 7.32 -0.80 -18.05
CA LYS A 157 6.45 0.14 -18.76
C LYS A 157 5.55 0.88 -17.77
N ARG A 158 4.79 0.17 -16.93
CA ARG A 158 3.90 0.85 -15.97
C ARG A 158 4.66 1.61 -14.91
N TRP A 159 5.87 1.17 -14.56
CA TRP A 159 6.74 1.92 -13.67
C TRP A 159 7.19 3.25 -14.30
N ASN A 160 7.61 3.23 -15.56
CA ASN A 160 7.96 4.44 -16.29
C ASN A 160 6.74 5.36 -16.47
N ASP A 161 5.57 4.83 -16.84
CA ASP A 161 4.32 5.60 -16.91
C ASP A 161 4.00 6.26 -15.55
N PHE A 162 4.27 5.58 -14.44
CA PHE A 162 4.08 6.14 -13.09
C PHE A 162 5.08 7.25 -12.76
N LYS A 163 6.35 7.09 -13.13
CA LYS A 163 7.35 8.16 -12.95
C LYS A 163 6.99 9.39 -13.77
N THR A 164 6.56 9.21 -15.03
CA THR A 164 6.07 10.30 -15.88
C THR A 164 4.89 11.00 -15.24
N PHE A 165 3.88 10.25 -14.75
CA PHE A 165 2.74 10.81 -14.04
C PHE A 165 3.15 11.73 -12.87
N ASN A 166 4.11 11.31 -12.03
CA ASN A 166 4.55 12.15 -10.92
C ASN A 166 5.22 13.44 -11.40
N LEU A 167 5.96 13.40 -12.52
CA LEU A 167 6.68 14.57 -13.06
C LEU A 167 5.76 15.50 -13.88
N GLU A 168 4.59 15.04 -14.29
CA GLU A 168 3.57 15.87 -14.96
C GLU A 168 2.82 16.80 -13.97
N GLU A 169 2.89 16.52 -12.67
CA GLU A 169 2.16 17.27 -11.63
C GLU A 169 2.99 18.46 -11.13
N GLU A 170 2.51 19.69 -11.39
CA GLU A 170 3.24 20.94 -11.11
C GLU A 170 3.55 21.16 -9.62
N ILE A 171 2.80 20.50 -8.73
CA ILE A 171 2.98 20.61 -7.29
C ILE A 171 4.08 19.69 -6.74
N ILE A 172 4.66 18.84 -7.60
CA ILE A 172 5.73 17.90 -7.24
C ILE A 172 7.08 18.47 -7.66
N GLU A 173 7.95 18.72 -6.68
CA GLU A 173 9.35 19.11 -6.89
C GLU A 173 10.16 17.85 -7.27
N GLU A 174 10.73 17.79 -8.49
CA GLU A 174 11.47 16.62 -9.00
C GLU A 174 12.62 16.20 -8.08
N GLU A 175 13.33 17.16 -7.50
CA GLU A 175 14.43 16.95 -6.55
C GLU A 175 13.99 16.33 -5.21
N ARG A 176 12.68 16.32 -4.93
CA ARG A 176 12.08 15.70 -3.74
C ARG A 176 11.50 14.32 -4.03
N VAL A 177 11.61 13.81 -5.26
CA VAL A 177 11.07 12.49 -5.60
C VAL A 177 12.15 11.41 -5.47
N CYS A 178 11.87 10.38 -4.68
CA CYS A 178 12.74 9.23 -4.45
C CYS A 178 12.06 7.94 -4.91
N TYR A 179 12.71 7.21 -5.81
CA TYR A 179 12.29 5.90 -6.28
C TYR A 179 13.14 4.80 -5.67
N VAL A 180 12.48 3.82 -5.04
CA VAL A 180 13.12 2.64 -4.46
C VAL A 180 12.57 1.39 -5.17
N GLU A 181 13.43 0.50 -5.61
CA GLU A 181 13.02 -0.80 -6.15
C GLU A 181 13.36 -1.91 -5.14
N SER A 182 12.46 -2.85 -4.91
CA SER A 182 12.76 -3.99 -4.05
C SER A 182 11.88 -5.20 -4.35
N ASN A 183 12.47 -6.40 -4.32
CA ASN A 183 11.76 -7.67 -4.45
C ASN A 183 11.08 -8.13 -3.14
N LEU A 184 10.63 -7.17 -2.34
CA LEU A 184 9.99 -7.33 -1.04
C LEU A 184 8.75 -8.25 -1.04
N ARG A 185 8.14 -8.51 -2.21
CA ARG A 185 7.02 -9.45 -2.37
C ARG A 185 7.39 -10.81 -2.97
N THR A 186 8.64 -11.00 -3.40
CA THR A 186 9.07 -12.22 -4.12
C THR A 186 10.33 -12.88 -3.56
N PHE A 187 10.98 -12.28 -2.56
CA PHE A 187 12.08 -12.93 -1.82
C PHE A 187 11.59 -14.10 -0.93
N TYR A 188 10.29 -14.16 -0.66
CA TYR A 188 9.61 -15.27 0.00
C TYR A 188 8.69 -16.01 -0.98
N THR A 189 8.17 -17.17 -0.57
CA THR A 189 7.27 -18.00 -1.38
C THR A 189 5.81 -17.84 -0.95
N TYR A 190 4.87 -18.33 -1.77
CA TYR A 190 3.45 -18.36 -1.44
C TYR A 190 3.11 -19.07 -0.10
N GLU A 191 4.02 -19.87 0.47
CA GLU A 191 3.84 -20.49 1.80
C GLU A 191 3.68 -19.44 2.91
N VAL A 192 4.26 -18.25 2.73
CA VAL A 192 4.09 -17.13 3.66
C VAL A 192 2.65 -16.59 3.61
N ASP A 193 2.03 -16.50 2.44
CA ASP A 193 0.60 -16.14 2.31
C ASP A 193 -0.32 -17.11 3.06
N LEU A 194 0.06 -18.38 3.15
CA LEU A 194 -0.73 -19.40 3.83
C LEU A 194 -0.70 -19.28 5.36
N LEU A 195 0.26 -18.54 5.93
CA LEU A 195 0.34 -18.32 7.40
C LEU A 195 -0.87 -17.58 7.96
N VAL A 196 -1.61 -16.85 7.12
CA VAL A 196 -2.78 -16.05 7.50
C VAL A 196 -4.03 -16.33 6.66
N GLY A 197 -4.07 -17.48 5.97
CA GLY A 197 -5.18 -17.84 5.10
C GLY A 197 -5.33 -16.88 3.91
N LEU A 198 -4.21 -16.55 3.25
CA LEU A 198 -4.05 -15.58 2.16
C LEU A 198 -4.04 -14.11 2.57
N GLY A 199 -3.36 -13.31 1.74
CA GLY A 199 -3.31 -11.86 1.87
C GLY A 199 -2.27 -11.42 2.90
N TRP A 200 -1.14 -12.13 3.00
CA TRP A 200 -0.06 -11.79 3.93
C TRP A 200 0.42 -10.35 3.74
N TRP A 201 0.59 -9.94 2.48
CA TRP A 201 0.94 -8.57 2.11
C TRP A 201 0.01 -7.54 2.78
N GLY A 202 -1.30 -7.66 2.56
CA GLY A 202 -2.29 -6.73 3.09
C GLY A 202 -2.51 -6.86 4.60
N LYS A 203 -2.50 -8.07 5.16
CA LYS A 203 -2.82 -8.32 6.58
C LYS A 203 -1.66 -8.04 7.53
N ILE A 204 -0.42 -8.21 7.09
CA ILE A 204 0.76 -8.22 7.97
C ILE A 204 1.87 -7.31 7.47
N GLN A 205 2.29 -7.44 6.21
CA GLN A 205 3.63 -6.99 5.83
C GLN A 205 3.69 -5.56 5.28
N HIS A 206 2.69 -5.10 4.54
CA HIS A 206 2.86 -3.94 3.66
C HIS A 206 3.28 -2.64 4.37
N GLY A 207 2.62 -2.21 5.45
CA GLY A 207 2.97 -0.96 6.14
C GLY A 207 4.42 -0.95 6.61
N MET A 208 4.77 -1.94 7.43
CA MET A 208 6.13 -2.10 7.97
C MET A 208 7.19 -2.26 6.87
N ALA A 209 6.93 -3.08 5.84
CA ALA A 209 7.88 -3.29 4.76
C ALA A 209 8.12 -2.01 3.96
N LEU A 210 7.07 -1.27 3.59
CA LEU A 210 7.19 -0.02 2.82
C LEU A 210 7.92 1.05 3.64
N LEU A 211 7.57 1.22 4.92
CA LEU A 211 8.22 2.18 5.82
C LEU A 211 9.71 1.88 6.00
N SER A 212 10.07 0.60 6.15
CA SER A 212 11.46 0.20 6.38
C SER A 212 12.41 0.51 5.23
N LEU A 213 11.90 0.55 3.99
CA LEU A 213 12.70 0.93 2.81
C LEU A 213 13.14 2.39 2.85
N ILE A 214 12.55 3.20 3.72
CA ILE A 214 12.92 4.61 3.90
C ILE A 214 14.15 4.74 4.80
N ALA A 215 14.53 3.71 5.56
CA ALA A 215 15.59 3.85 6.56
C ALA A 215 16.94 4.35 5.97
N PRO A 216 17.45 3.81 4.86
CA PRO A 216 18.64 4.39 4.20
C PRO A 216 18.41 5.81 3.67
N LEU A 217 17.26 6.07 3.04
CA LEU A 217 16.92 7.42 2.54
C LEU A 217 16.81 8.45 3.67
N SER A 218 16.30 8.04 4.83
CA SER A 218 16.16 8.91 5.99
C SER A 218 17.51 9.35 6.55
N TYR A 219 18.53 8.49 6.47
CA TYR A 219 19.90 8.84 6.83
C TYR A 219 20.48 9.86 5.84
N ILE A 220 20.32 9.64 4.52
CA ILE A 220 20.85 10.52 3.47
C ILE A 220 20.19 11.91 3.52
N HIS A 221 18.87 11.93 3.54
CA HIS A 221 18.10 13.16 3.45
C HIS A 221 17.76 13.78 4.81
N GLY A 222 18.08 13.10 5.91
CA GLY A 222 17.75 13.54 7.27
C GLY A 222 16.24 13.61 7.50
N ILE A 223 15.51 12.56 7.11
CA ILE A 223 14.06 12.44 7.29
C ILE A 223 13.77 11.92 8.69
N THR A 224 13.22 12.77 9.55
CA THR A 224 12.83 12.43 10.92
C THR A 224 11.33 12.21 11.07
N THR A 225 10.52 12.65 10.11
CA THR A 225 9.07 12.39 10.10
C THR A 225 8.65 11.77 8.78
N THR A 226 8.13 10.54 8.84
CA THR A 226 7.57 9.85 7.67
C THR A 226 6.05 9.81 7.77
N LEU A 227 5.37 10.24 6.72
CA LEU A 227 3.94 10.12 6.55
C LEU A 227 3.62 8.86 5.74
N ILE A 228 2.70 8.04 6.24
CA ILE A 228 2.02 7.00 5.47
C ILE A 228 0.54 7.34 5.45
N ALA A 229 0.00 7.57 4.26
CA ALA A 229 -1.40 7.96 4.12
C ALA A 229 -2.32 6.79 4.50
N SER A 230 -3.30 7.06 5.36
CA SER A 230 -4.28 6.07 5.80
C SER A 230 -5.11 5.58 4.61
N SER A 231 -5.45 4.29 4.57
CA SER A 231 -6.41 3.75 3.60
C SER A 231 -7.84 3.71 4.16
N ASN A 232 -7.97 3.59 5.48
CA ASN A 232 -9.24 3.46 6.21
C ASN A 232 -9.29 4.44 7.38
N THR A 233 -10.45 4.51 8.02
CA THR A 233 -10.65 5.23 9.28
C THR A 233 -10.73 4.28 10.46
N GLY A 234 -10.69 4.83 11.68
CA GLY A 234 -10.96 4.08 12.91
C GLY A 234 -12.40 3.52 13.03
N GLU A 235 -13.30 3.84 12.10
CA GLU A 235 -14.68 3.31 12.09
C GLU A 235 -14.74 1.86 11.59
N VAL A 236 -13.64 1.33 11.04
CA VAL A 236 -13.56 -0.04 10.57
C VAL A 236 -12.35 -0.74 11.18
N ASN A 237 -12.60 -1.84 11.90
CA ASN A 237 -11.56 -2.67 12.50
C ASN A 237 -11.51 -4.04 11.80
N PHE A 238 -10.41 -4.30 11.08
CA PHE A 238 -10.03 -5.64 10.64
C PHE A 238 -8.51 -5.74 10.62
N GLY A 239 -7.97 -6.95 10.84
CA GLY A 239 -6.51 -7.19 10.85
C GLY A 239 -5.87 -6.78 9.53
N TRP A 240 -5.26 -5.60 9.52
CA TRP A 240 -4.62 -4.97 8.37
C TRP A 240 -3.20 -4.60 8.75
N GLY A 241 -2.24 -4.81 7.85
CA GLY A 241 -0.82 -4.63 8.11
C GLY A 241 -0.33 -3.17 8.06
N SER A 242 -1.24 -2.22 8.16
CA SER A 242 -0.99 -0.77 8.19
C SER A 242 -2.14 -0.10 8.92
N THR A 243 -1.93 0.19 10.20
CA THR A 243 -2.82 0.98 11.05
C THR A 243 -2.00 1.98 11.85
N SER A 244 -2.65 2.93 12.53
CA SER A 244 -1.92 3.84 13.42
C SER A 244 -1.16 3.10 14.52
N GLU A 245 -1.74 2.02 15.04
CA GLU A 245 -1.19 1.21 16.11
C GLU A 245 0.04 0.42 15.66
N THR A 246 0.15 0.02 14.39
CA THR A 246 1.34 -0.65 13.86
C THR A 246 2.34 0.35 13.28
N ASP A 247 1.91 1.24 12.40
CA ASP A 247 2.81 2.07 11.58
C ASP A 247 3.59 3.05 12.44
N GLU A 248 2.94 3.70 13.42
CA GLU A 248 3.59 4.66 14.32
C GLU A 248 4.55 4.01 15.31
N LYS A 249 4.49 2.67 15.46
CA LYS A 249 5.47 1.90 16.21
C LYS A 249 6.73 1.60 15.40
N VAL A 250 6.71 1.74 14.07
CA VAL A 250 7.90 1.60 13.23
C VAL A 250 8.80 2.83 13.44
N LYS A 251 9.96 2.63 14.05
CA LYS A 251 10.89 3.72 14.42
C LYS A 251 12.32 3.26 14.28
N TRP A 252 13.22 4.18 13.92
CA TRP A 252 14.67 3.98 13.97
C TRP A 252 15.35 5.31 14.20
N ALA A 253 16.57 5.31 14.73
CA ALA A 253 17.28 6.54 15.09
C ALA A 253 16.37 7.49 15.92
N ASN A 254 16.23 8.75 15.50
CA ASN A 254 15.28 9.74 16.01
C ASN A 254 14.07 9.97 15.08
N GLN A 255 13.82 9.06 14.12
CA GLN A 255 12.69 9.14 13.19
C GLN A 255 11.38 8.64 13.83
N LYS A 256 10.27 9.24 13.41
CA LYS A 256 8.90 8.81 13.73
C LYS A 256 8.04 8.68 12.47
N VAL A 257 7.09 7.77 12.53
CA VAL A 257 6.05 7.61 11.52
C VAL A 257 4.75 8.24 12.02
N ILE A 258 3.98 8.83 11.11
CA ILE A 258 2.61 9.31 11.34
C ILE A 258 1.69 8.58 10.35
N HIS A 259 0.67 7.90 10.86
CA HIS A 259 -0.38 7.30 10.04
C HIS A 259 -1.39 8.39 9.66
N ASP A 260 -1.08 9.11 8.59
CA ASP A 260 -1.66 10.40 8.29
C ASP A 260 -3.09 10.29 7.70
N GLY A 261 -3.99 11.15 8.16
CA GLY A 261 -5.38 11.19 7.67
C GLY A 261 -6.27 10.06 8.19
N PHE A 262 -5.93 9.37 9.29
CA PHE A 262 -6.74 8.27 9.85
C PHE A 262 -8.17 8.65 10.25
N HIS A 263 -8.42 9.94 10.51
CA HIS A 263 -9.73 10.45 10.88
C HIS A 263 -10.60 10.81 9.67
N LEU A 264 -10.07 10.73 8.45
CA LEU A 264 -10.75 11.21 7.24
C LEU A 264 -11.37 10.06 6.46
N ARG A 265 -12.69 10.11 6.28
CA ARG A 265 -13.43 9.29 5.31
C ARG A 265 -13.02 9.67 3.89
N ARG A 266 -13.25 8.75 2.94
CA ARG A 266 -12.95 9.00 1.51
C ARG A 266 -13.56 10.31 0.98
N THR A 267 -14.76 10.66 1.41
CA THR A 267 -15.43 11.88 0.97
C THR A 267 -14.70 13.12 1.47
N GLU A 268 -14.27 13.14 2.73
CA GLU A 268 -13.50 14.25 3.32
C GLU A 268 -12.12 14.39 2.67
N LYS A 269 -11.51 13.26 2.28
CA LYS A 269 -10.28 13.27 1.48
C LYS A 269 -10.46 13.96 0.14
N ILE A 270 -11.59 13.71 -0.54
CA ILE A 270 -11.93 14.37 -1.81
C ILE A 270 -12.24 15.85 -1.57
N GLU A 271 -12.97 16.20 -0.51
CA GLU A 271 -13.23 17.59 -0.11
C GLU A 271 -11.92 18.37 0.06
N ASN A 272 -10.91 17.78 0.69
CA ASN A 272 -9.58 18.40 0.82
C ASN A 272 -8.92 18.66 -0.55
N ILE A 273 -8.96 17.69 -1.49
CA ILE A 273 -8.44 17.88 -2.85
C ILE A 273 -9.18 19.01 -3.58
N VAL A 274 -10.50 19.07 -3.45
CA VAL A 274 -11.32 20.12 -4.06
C VAL A 274 -11.05 21.48 -3.43
N ALA A 275 -10.87 21.55 -2.11
CA ALA A 275 -10.51 22.76 -1.38
C ALA A 275 -9.11 23.26 -1.80
N PHE A 276 -8.15 22.35 -1.95
CA PHE A 276 -6.83 22.67 -2.49
C PHE A 276 -6.95 23.28 -3.89
N ALA A 277 -7.69 22.64 -4.80
CA ALA A 277 -7.88 23.16 -6.16
C ALA A 277 -8.56 24.53 -6.20
N LYS A 278 -9.53 24.79 -5.32
CA LYS A 278 -10.15 26.12 -5.19
C LYS A 278 -9.17 27.17 -4.67
N LYS A 279 -8.30 26.80 -3.73
CA LYS A 279 -7.30 27.69 -3.13
C LYS A 279 -6.17 28.04 -4.10
N THR A 280 -5.69 27.06 -4.86
CA THR A 280 -4.48 27.21 -5.70
C THR A 280 -4.79 27.44 -7.18
N GLY A 281 -6.01 27.13 -7.62
CA GLY A 281 -6.37 27.07 -9.03
C GLY A 281 -5.91 25.78 -9.73
N TYR A 282 -5.14 24.92 -9.05
CA TYR A 282 -4.55 23.72 -9.63
C TYR A 282 -5.33 22.45 -9.26
N ARG A 283 -5.78 21.70 -10.27
CA ARG A 283 -6.48 20.42 -10.09
C ARG A 283 -5.53 19.26 -10.34
N VAL A 284 -5.04 18.67 -9.25
CA VAL A 284 -4.18 17.49 -9.30
C VAL A 284 -4.88 16.35 -10.04
N LYS A 285 -4.16 15.64 -10.90
CA LYS A 285 -4.68 14.40 -11.49
C LYS A 285 -4.40 13.27 -10.51
N LEU A 286 -5.36 12.38 -10.33
CA LEU A 286 -5.21 11.23 -9.45
C LEU A 286 -4.92 9.96 -10.26
N ARG A 287 -4.15 9.04 -9.71
CA ARG A 287 -3.94 7.67 -10.23
C ARG A 287 -4.41 6.66 -9.18
N VAL A 288 -5.69 6.28 -9.22
CA VAL A 288 -6.29 5.40 -8.21
C VAL A 288 -6.43 3.95 -8.66
N CYS A 289 -6.38 3.70 -9.97
CA CYS A 289 -6.72 2.41 -10.56
C CYS A 289 -5.65 1.33 -10.30
N TYR A 290 -6.09 0.14 -9.85
CA TYR A 290 -5.25 -1.07 -9.74
C TYR A 290 -5.46 -2.06 -10.89
N SER A 291 -6.33 -1.78 -11.85
CA SER A 291 -6.63 -2.71 -12.94
C SER A 291 -5.40 -2.90 -13.83
N GLU A 292 -5.00 -4.14 -14.05
CA GLU A 292 -3.95 -4.49 -15.00
C GLU A 292 -4.37 -4.23 -16.46
N LEU A 293 -5.67 -4.27 -16.74
CA LEU A 293 -6.21 -4.10 -18.09
C LEU A 293 -6.52 -2.63 -18.45
N ARG A 294 -6.03 -1.68 -17.64
CA ARG A 294 -6.26 -0.26 -17.89
C ARG A 294 -5.40 0.23 -19.05
N GLU A 295 -5.97 1.14 -19.83
CA GLU A 295 -5.24 2.06 -20.70
C GLU A 295 -5.12 3.40 -19.95
N GLY A 296 -3.95 4.05 -20.04
CA GLY A 296 -3.66 5.27 -19.26
C GLY A 296 -3.54 5.06 -17.74
N TYR A 297 -3.71 6.14 -16.98
CA TYR A 297 -3.54 6.13 -15.52
C TYR A 297 -4.75 5.52 -14.78
N ASN A 298 -5.96 5.76 -15.27
CA ASN A 298 -7.20 5.21 -14.70
C ASN A 298 -8.07 4.55 -15.77
N CYS A 299 -8.61 3.36 -15.48
CA CYS A 299 -9.55 2.73 -16.42
C CYS A 299 -10.95 3.35 -16.38
N SER A 300 -11.23 4.20 -15.38
CA SER A 300 -12.51 4.87 -15.15
C SER A 300 -13.74 3.94 -15.07
N ARG A 301 -13.52 2.63 -14.94
CA ARG A 301 -14.56 1.62 -14.97
C ARG A 301 -14.54 0.66 -13.79
N CYS A 302 -13.40 0.48 -13.12
CA CYS A 302 -13.35 -0.42 -11.97
C CYS A 302 -14.04 0.21 -10.75
N PRO A 303 -14.50 -0.59 -9.77
CA PRO A 303 -15.21 -0.08 -8.60
C PRO A 303 -14.43 0.99 -7.82
N LYS A 304 -13.10 0.90 -7.77
CA LYS A 304 -12.26 1.91 -7.10
C LYS A 304 -12.24 3.25 -7.85
N CYS A 305 -12.15 3.23 -9.18
CA CYS A 305 -12.30 4.45 -9.99
C CYS A 305 -13.70 5.05 -9.79
N GLN A 306 -14.74 4.21 -9.83
CA GLN A 306 -16.13 4.65 -9.65
C GLN A 306 -16.36 5.35 -8.32
N ARG A 307 -15.86 4.79 -7.21
CA ARG A 307 -15.98 5.41 -5.89
C ARG A 307 -15.28 6.77 -5.80
N THR A 308 -14.14 6.91 -6.46
CA THR A 308 -13.40 8.18 -6.49
C THR A 308 -14.12 9.22 -7.35
N MET A 309 -14.54 8.84 -8.56
CA MET A 309 -15.32 9.72 -9.45
C MET A 309 -16.65 10.13 -8.82
N LEU A 310 -17.35 9.21 -8.16
CA LEU A 310 -18.60 9.52 -7.47
C LEU A 310 -18.34 10.54 -6.37
N GLY A 311 -17.28 10.41 -5.58
CA GLY A 311 -16.96 11.40 -4.56
C GLY A 311 -16.73 12.81 -5.15
N PHE A 312 -16.05 12.94 -6.29
CA PHE A 312 -15.94 14.24 -6.98
C PHE A 312 -17.29 14.77 -7.46
N ILE A 313 -18.14 13.90 -8.01
CA ILE A 313 -19.51 14.25 -8.43
C ILE A 313 -20.33 14.77 -7.24
N LEU A 314 -20.20 14.14 -6.07
CA LEU A 314 -20.87 14.58 -4.83
C LEU A 314 -20.35 15.95 -4.35
N GLU A 315 -19.11 16.30 -4.65
CA GLU A 315 -18.52 17.63 -4.40
C GLU A 315 -18.81 18.66 -5.52
N GLY A 316 -19.74 18.33 -6.42
CA GLY A 316 -20.13 19.20 -7.54
C GLY A 316 -19.00 19.41 -8.55
N GLN A 317 -18.03 18.50 -8.62
CA GLN A 317 -16.89 18.58 -9.53
C GLN A 317 -17.03 17.61 -10.71
N ASN A 318 -16.44 17.99 -11.84
CA ASN A 318 -16.28 17.11 -12.99
C ASN A 318 -15.07 16.18 -12.77
N PRO A 319 -15.24 14.85 -12.66
CA PRO A 319 -14.11 13.95 -12.42
C PRO A 319 -13.06 13.95 -13.55
N ASN A 320 -13.44 14.35 -14.78
CA ASN A 320 -12.49 14.48 -15.88
C ASN A 320 -11.38 15.51 -15.58
N ASP A 321 -11.69 16.51 -14.75
CA ASP A 321 -10.71 17.51 -14.33
C ASP A 321 -9.66 16.95 -13.35
N TYR A 322 -9.86 15.73 -12.83
CA TYR A 322 -8.99 15.07 -11.83
C TYR A 322 -8.38 13.75 -12.35
N GLY A 323 -8.30 13.59 -13.67
CA GLY A 323 -7.55 12.49 -14.31
C GLY A 323 -8.39 11.24 -14.63
N PHE A 324 -9.71 11.41 -14.73
CA PHE A 324 -10.63 10.34 -15.12
C PHE A 324 -11.23 10.58 -16.51
N GLU A 325 -11.87 9.55 -17.03
CA GLU A 325 -12.67 9.58 -18.26
C GLU A 325 -14.06 9.03 -17.94
N VAL A 326 -14.98 9.92 -17.59
CA VAL A 326 -16.32 9.55 -17.13
C VAL A 326 -17.18 9.13 -18.31
N SER A 327 -17.75 7.93 -18.24
CA SER A 327 -18.67 7.44 -19.28
C SER A 327 -20.09 7.99 -19.10
N ASN A 328 -20.84 8.11 -20.20
CA ASN A 328 -22.25 8.54 -20.17
C ASN A 328 -23.16 7.58 -19.39
N ASP A 329 -22.74 6.33 -19.18
CA ASP A 329 -23.47 5.31 -18.43
C ASP A 329 -22.94 5.13 -17.00
N PHE A 330 -22.21 6.11 -16.46
CA PHE A 330 -21.52 6.04 -15.18
C PHE A 330 -22.39 5.51 -14.02
N TYR A 331 -23.60 6.05 -13.84
CA TYR A 331 -24.48 5.60 -12.76
C TYR A 331 -24.99 4.16 -12.96
N LYS A 332 -25.26 3.76 -14.21
CA LYS A 332 -25.59 2.35 -14.51
C LYS A 332 -24.43 1.44 -14.14
N LEU A 333 -23.20 1.89 -14.36
CA LEU A 333 -21.99 1.16 -13.99
C LEU A 333 -21.83 1.06 -12.47
N ILE A 334 -22.15 2.12 -11.71
CA ILE A 334 -22.22 2.08 -10.23
C ILE A 334 -23.23 1.03 -9.77
N LEU A 335 -24.45 1.05 -10.31
CA LEU A 335 -25.52 0.15 -9.86
C LEU A 335 -25.22 -1.34 -10.08
N LYS A 336 -24.35 -1.67 -11.05
CA LYS A 336 -23.86 -3.06 -11.26
C LYS A 336 -23.07 -3.62 -10.07
N ASN A 337 -22.52 -2.78 -9.18
CA ASN A 337 -21.82 -3.27 -7.98
C ASN A 337 -22.76 -3.85 -6.93
N PHE A 338 -24.07 -3.66 -7.09
CA PHE A 338 -25.09 -3.96 -6.09
C PHE A 338 -26.12 -4.97 -6.63
N ASP A 339 -25.76 -5.73 -7.67
CA ASP A 339 -26.62 -6.76 -8.21
C ASP A 339 -26.79 -7.94 -7.23
N LYS A 340 -27.71 -8.85 -7.55
CA LYS A 340 -28.02 -10.04 -6.71
C LYS A 340 -26.84 -10.96 -6.43
N ASN A 341 -25.77 -10.86 -7.22
CA ASN A 341 -24.55 -11.67 -7.11
C ASN A 341 -23.36 -10.90 -6.52
N ALA A 342 -23.58 -9.64 -6.10
CA ALA A 342 -22.53 -8.80 -5.54
C ALA A 342 -21.86 -9.47 -4.33
N VAL A 343 -20.53 -9.41 -4.30
CA VAL A 343 -19.72 -9.86 -3.17
C VAL A 343 -18.99 -8.65 -2.63
N MET A 344 -19.31 -8.28 -1.40
CA MET A 344 -18.79 -7.07 -0.79
C MET A 344 -18.17 -7.41 0.55
N SER A 345 -16.88 -7.11 0.73
CA SER A 345 -16.24 -7.18 2.04
C SER A 345 -16.73 -6.03 2.92
N VAL A 346 -16.54 -6.16 4.23
CA VAL A 346 -16.85 -5.10 5.22
C VAL A 346 -16.20 -3.77 4.83
N GLY A 347 -14.91 -3.79 4.44
CA GLY A 347 -14.21 -2.58 4.00
C GLY A 347 -14.81 -1.97 2.73
N VAL A 348 -15.16 -2.79 1.71
CA VAL A 348 -15.77 -2.27 0.48
C VAL A 348 -17.16 -1.70 0.75
N LYS A 349 -17.94 -2.32 1.64
CA LYS A 349 -19.23 -1.79 2.08
C LYS A 349 -19.08 -0.43 2.75
N TYR A 350 -18.15 -0.32 3.70
CA TYR A 350 -17.86 0.92 4.39
C TYR A 350 -17.51 2.06 3.41
N GLU A 351 -16.67 1.76 2.41
CA GLU A 351 -16.30 2.72 1.38
C GLU A 351 -17.50 3.22 0.56
N TRP A 352 -18.49 2.36 0.27
CA TRP A 352 -19.74 2.77 -0.39
C TRP A 352 -20.68 3.51 0.56
N GLN A 353 -20.73 3.11 1.83
CA GLN A 353 -21.55 3.78 2.85
C GLN A 353 -21.14 5.24 3.02
N CYS A 354 -19.83 5.53 3.05
CA CYS A 354 -19.33 6.91 3.13
C CYS A 354 -19.88 7.79 1.98
N LEU A 355 -19.92 7.25 0.76
CA LEU A 355 -20.45 7.94 -0.42
C LEU A 355 -21.97 8.09 -0.33
N GLN A 356 -22.68 7.06 0.15
CA GLN A 356 -24.13 7.11 0.32
C GLN A 356 -24.55 8.12 1.40
N ASP A 357 -23.82 8.18 2.52
CA ASP A 357 -24.06 9.14 3.59
C ASP A 357 -23.90 10.58 3.09
N LYS A 358 -22.83 10.84 2.33
CA LYS A 358 -22.63 12.14 1.68
C LYS A 358 -23.75 12.43 0.68
N ALA A 359 -24.12 11.45 -0.15
CA ALA A 359 -25.19 11.62 -1.15
C ALA A 359 -26.55 11.99 -0.53
N LYS A 360 -26.84 11.54 0.71
CA LYS A 360 -28.08 11.89 1.43
C LYS A 360 -28.17 13.35 1.87
N VAL A 361 -27.03 14.04 2.00
CA VAL A 361 -26.98 15.40 2.57
C VAL A 361 -26.66 16.49 1.56
N ILE A 362 -26.26 16.13 0.33
CA ILE A 362 -26.02 17.12 -0.73
C ILE A 362 -27.34 17.58 -1.37
N SER A 363 -27.34 18.81 -1.88
CA SER A 363 -28.50 19.37 -2.59
C SER A 363 -28.60 18.84 -4.03
N LYS A 364 -27.48 18.78 -4.75
CA LYS A 364 -27.42 18.32 -6.15
C LYS A 364 -26.02 17.81 -6.49
N PRO A 365 -25.88 16.63 -7.11
CA PRO A 365 -24.59 16.15 -7.64
C PRO A 365 -24.19 16.91 -8.92
N TYR A 366 -22.92 16.83 -9.30
CA TYR A 366 -22.49 17.21 -10.64
C TYR A 366 -23.24 16.37 -11.70
N ILE A 367 -23.81 17.04 -12.71
CA ILE A 367 -24.52 16.39 -13.81
C ILE A 367 -23.53 16.15 -14.94
N ILE A 368 -23.37 14.89 -15.34
CA ILE A 368 -22.44 14.48 -16.41
C ILE A 368 -22.99 14.90 -17.77
N LYS A 369 -24.27 14.60 -18.02
CA LYS A 369 -24.92 14.82 -19.30
C LYS A 369 -26.43 15.07 -19.21
N ASP A 370 -27.19 14.17 -18.61
CA ASP A 370 -28.65 14.22 -18.59
C ASP A 370 -29.19 14.23 -17.17
N GLU A 371 -29.64 15.41 -16.74
CA GLU A 371 -30.05 15.63 -15.35
C GLU A 371 -31.17 14.70 -14.91
N ASN A 372 -32.19 14.49 -15.74
CA ASN A 372 -33.37 13.72 -15.34
C ASN A 372 -33.01 12.25 -15.07
N SER A 373 -32.34 11.57 -16.00
CA SER A 373 -31.97 10.16 -15.82
C SER A 373 -30.89 9.96 -14.75
N GLU A 374 -29.95 10.90 -14.64
CA GLU A 374 -28.89 10.81 -13.62
C GLU A 374 -29.45 10.98 -12.21
N LEU A 375 -30.38 11.91 -12.00
CA LEU A 375 -31.04 12.08 -10.71
C LEU A 375 -31.89 10.85 -10.32
N GLU A 376 -32.50 10.16 -11.28
CA GLU A 376 -33.20 8.89 -11.04
C GLU A 376 -32.25 7.79 -10.53
N TYR A 377 -31.11 7.60 -11.22
CA TYR A 377 -30.12 6.61 -10.78
C TYR A 377 -29.44 7.01 -9.46
N PHE A 378 -29.17 8.29 -9.27
CA PHE A 378 -28.63 8.84 -8.03
C PHE A 378 -29.57 8.53 -6.85
N ASN A 379 -30.87 8.82 -6.99
CA ASN A 379 -31.87 8.50 -5.99
C ASN A 379 -31.97 7.00 -5.74
N THR A 380 -31.78 6.16 -6.77
CA THR A 380 -31.70 4.71 -6.60
C THR A 380 -30.52 4.32 -5.71
N PHE A 381 -29.33 4.87 -5.96
CA PHE A 381 -28.12 4.63 -5.15
C PHE A 381 -28.29 5.09 -3.68
N VAL A 382 -28.86 6.27 -3.47
CA VAL A 382 -29.12 6.84 -2.13
C VAL A 382 -30.00 5.91 -1.28
N ASN A 383 -30.96 5.23 -1.91
CA ASN A 383 -31.93 4.37 -1.25
C ASN A 383 -31.53 2.88 -1.18
N LEU A 384 -30.33 2.50 -1.65
CA LEU A 384 -29.86 1.12 -1.56
C LEU A 384 -29.70 0.68 -0.09
N ASN A 385 -30.22 -0.50 0.25
CA ASN A 385 -29.93 -1.14 1.52
C ASN A 385 -28.61 -1.92 1.43
N LEU A 386 -27.49 -1.27 1.77
CA LEU A 386 -26.17 -1.90 1.71
C LEU A 386 -26.06 -3.09 2.67
N ASP A 387 -26.78 -3.11 3.80
CA ASP A 387 -26.77 -4.23 4.75
C ASP A 387 -27.31 -5.53 4.14
N GLU A 388 -28.35 -5.44 3.31
CA GLU A 388 -28.94 -6.59 2.62
C GLU A 388 -28.09 -7.13 1.46
N ILE A 389 -27.14 -6.34 0.97
CA ILE A 389 -26.26 -6.70 -0.16
C ILE A 389 -24.97 -7.38 0.34
N VAL A 390 -24.63 -7.17 1.61
CA VAL A 390 -23.39 -7.64 2.23
C VAL A 390 -23.42 -9.15 2.49
N ASN A 391 -22.28 -9.79 2.27
CA ASN A 391 -21.95 -11.15 2.74
C ASN A 391 -22.79 -12.33 2.25
N LYS A 392 -23.70 -12.17 1.28
CA LYS A 392 -24.53 -13.29 0.76
C LYS A 392 -23.73 -14.52 0.28
N ASN A 393 -22.47 -14.36 -0.12
CA ASN A 393 -21.61 -15.46 -0.60
C ASN A 393 -20.13 -15.38 -0.14
N GLN A 394 -19.78 -14.55 0.86
CA GLN A 394 -18.37 -14.22 1.16
C GLN A 394 -17.52 -15.47 1.47
N GLU A 395 -17.98 -16.34 2.36
CA GLU A 395 -17.22 -17.53 2.76
C GLU A 395 -17.00 -18.51 1.60
N LYS A 396 -18.03 -18.71 0.76
CA LYS A 396 -17.97 -19.60 -0.40
C LYS A 396 -16.94 -19.09 -1.41
N VAL A 397 -16.95 -17.80 -1.69
CA VAL A 397 -16.01 -17.14 -2.61
C VAL A 397 -14.59 -17.17 -2.05
N GLN A 398 -14.42 -16.95 -0.75
CA GLN A 398 -13.11 -17.02 -0.10
C GLN A 398 -12.49 -18.42 -0.20
N LYS A 399 -13.24 -19.49 0.11
CA LYS A 399 -12.76 -20.87 -0.03
C LYS A 399 -12.37 -21.22 -1.47
N GLN A 400 -13.17 -20.76 -2.45
CA GLN A 400 -12.83 -20.95 -3.87
C GLN A 400 -11.55 -20.22 -4.27
N ASN A 401 -11.36 -18.98 -3.79
CA ASN A 401 -10.16 -18.20 -4.05
C ASN A 401 -8.92 -18.84 -3.41
N GLU A 402 -9.02 -19.40 -2.20
CA GLU A 402 -7.95 -20.13 -1.53
C GLU A 402 -7.50 -21.35 -2.33
N LEU A 403 -8.45 -22.18 -2.77
CA LEU A 403 -8.16 -23.36 -3.58
C LEU A 403 -7.52 -22.96 -4.92
N LYS A 404 -8.10 -21.95 -5.59
CA LYS A 404 -7.57 -21.43 -6.85
C LYS A 404 -6.15 -20.88 -6.69
N PHE A 405 -5.89 -20.09 -5.64
CA PHE A 405 -4.57 -19.53 -5.37
C PHE A 405 -3.51 -20.61 -5.15
N LYS A 406 -3.83 -21.66 -4.38
CA LYS A 406 -2.92 -22.81 -4.19
C LYS A 406 -2.61 -23.52 -5.50
N ILE A 407 -3.62 -23.75 -6.35
CA ILE A 407 -3.44 -24.40 -7.66
C ILE A 407 -2.56 -23.54 -8.57
N ILE A 408 -2.84 -22.23 -8.67
CA ILE A 408 -2.09 -21.29 -9.51
C ILE A 408 -0.62 -21.27 -9.12
N ASN A 409 -0.32 -21.13 -7.83
CA ASN A 409 1.05 -21.02 -7.36
C ASN A 409 1.82 -22.35 -7.39
N LYS A 410 1.12 -23.49 -7.26
CA LYS A 410 1.73 -24.82 -7.41
C LYS A 410 1.99 -25.17 -8.88
N PHE A 411 1.17 -24.68 -9.80
CA PHE A 411 1.22 -24.99 -11.23
C PHE A 411 1.25 -23.73 -12.11
N PRO A 412 2.23 -22.83 -11.96
CA PRO A 412 2.21 -21.51 -12.60
C PRO A 412 2.24 -21.58 -14.14
N LYS A 413 2.96 -22.56 -14.71
CA LYS A 413 3.03 -22.76 -16.18
C LYS A 413 1.69 -23.17 -16.78
N LEU A 414 0.94 -24.04 -16.08
CA LEU A 414 -0.38 -24.50 -16.52
C LEU A 414 -1.40 -23.35 -16.45
N PHE A 415 -1.32 -22.52 -15.41
CA PHE A 415 -2.18 -21.34 -15.30
C PHE A 415 -1.87 -20.28 -16.37
N GLN A 416 -0.59 -20.04 -16.68
CA GLN A 416 -0.23 -19.15 -17.79
C GLN A 416 -0.77 -19.64 -19.13
N LEU A 417 -0.65 -20.95 -19.41
CA LEU A 417 -1.24 -21.54 -20.61
C LEU A 417 -2.77 -21.32 -20.66
N TYR A 418 -3.46 -21.47 -19.54
CA TYR A 418 -4.89 -21.17 -19.43
C TYR A 418 -5.22 -19.69 -19.73
N LEU A 419 -4.42 -18.76 -19.19
CA LEU A 419 -4.60 -17.33 -19.45
C LEU A 419 -4.36 -16.98 -20.91
N ASP A 420 -3.32 -17.54 -21.53
CA ASP A 420 -3.01 -17.32 -22.95
C ASP A 420 -4.12 -17.84 -23.87
N LEU A 421 -4.72 -18.98 -23.53
CA LEU A 421 -5.90 -19.51 -24.24
C LEU A 421 -7.11 -18.59 -24.06
N ARG A 422 -7.35 -18.09 -22.83
CA ARG A 422 -8.49 -17.21 -22.54
C ARG A 422 -8.35 -15.82 -23.17
N ARG A 423 -7.12 -15.31 -23.35
CA ARG A 423 -6.88 -14.01 -24.02
C ARG A 423 -7.08 -14.08 -25.54
N LYS A 424 -7.11 -15.28 -26.12
CA LYS A 424 -7.35 -15.51 -27.55
C LYS A 424 -8.82 -15.79 -27.89
N LEU A 425 -9.66 -15.98 -26.87
CA LEU A 425 -11.11 -16.09 -26.95
C LEU A 425 -11.73 -14.74 -26.60
#